data_AF-A0A437MX01-F1
#
_entry.id   AF-A0A437MX01-F1
#
_cell.length_a   1.000
_cell.length_b   1.000
_cell.length_c   1.000
_cell.angle_alpha   90.00
_cell.angle_beta   90.00
_cell.angle_gamma   90.00
#
_symmetry.space_group_name_H-M   'P 1'
#
loop_
_entity.id
_entity.type
_entity.pdbx_description
1 polymer ?
#
loop_
_entity_poly.entity_id
_entity_poly.type
_entity_poly.pdbx_seq_one_letter_code
_entity_poly.pdbx_strand_id
1 'polypeptide(L)'
;MKGKGTVQVMSETGIWAKADAAAFAMLMGENRTGRRLQAAERTMAGARERIAKLRRQLSMMTAKANEMATKAIEREFNNSRSAWGRTFRVRIKPGSIKMPTKPKPSASPQPTKQRRARRAYKAPIIDRRGRTAIYFRIRYIGLKSKKWRAGLTADHALYILREDALQDGELGIISNMGENAAEIANCWRALEAVETGYRANAIMQYRIVMNLPAGLTPAQRHHAVQHFAERTFGKSGLPYVAAVHKPDEGGDSRNFHAHICFSTRPCERIDTGEWLISEEKVNGLTDPAGLFRMRAQAAAHLNLACHRAGVAARYTHQSYRDRGINAVRQEHVGPHAMAAFERGEPVAVIERNEAIVVANELGIETDKRQAEVDLLARLTACLQQQYQLVASKAAIQKMRHRVEAVAQRAAVIGSSKTKAAVIDRQQVETILARSTWLLAQKKARHATLPSAIAGSIAVRAQALAQQLASVNEQRRSLNNVKIYLKGVQRSFAHHQARVEQQRLAEAEALVATVMPRPYRMENRLLVPDLSGMTAAQQALIRSVDRQAMFIAFGRRHEEDCLADEAKAISAAAERQRQFKLEAER
;
A
#
# COMPACT_ATOMS: atom_id res chain seq x y z
N MET A 1 -4.01 20.73 -32.60
CA MET A 1 -5.33 20.06 -32.61
C MET A 1 -6.09 20.41 -31.33
N LYS A 2 -7.42 20.44 -31.33
CA LYS A 2 -8.23 20.82 -30.14
C LYS A 2 -8.02 19.85 -28.98
N GLY A 3 -7.94 20.37 -27.75
CA GLY A 3 -7.71 19.58 -26.54
C GLY A 3 -8.87 18.62 -26.24
N LYS A 4 -8.58 17.32 -26.10
CA LYS A 4 -9.52 16.35 -25.52
C LYS A 4 -9.43 16.45 -24.00
N GLY A 5 -10.53 16.81 -23.34
CA GLY A 5 -10.58 16.99 -21.89
C GLY A 5 -10.14 15.73 -21.15
N THR A 6 -9.30 15.91 -20.12
CA THR A 6 -8.87 14.85 -19.21
C THR A 6 -10.05 14.37 -18.37
N VAL A 7 -10.70 13.29 -18.82
CA VAL A 7 -11.75 12.62 -18.07
C VAL A 7 -11.17 12.12 -16.74
N GLN A 8 -11.48 12.83 -15.65
CA GLN A 8 -11.08 12.40 -14.30
C GLN A 8 -11.73 11.05 -13.98
N VAL A 9 -10.93 9.99 -14.02
CA VAL A 9 -11.35 8.64 -13.63
C VAL A 9 -11.54 8.65 -12.11
N MET A 10 -12.79 8.75 -11.67
CA MET A 10 -13.14 8.72 -10.24
C MET A 10 -12.64 7.44 -9.58
N SER A 11 -11.96 7.58 -8.43
CA SER A 11 -11.56 6.44 -7.60
C SER A 11 -12.77 5.69 -7.05
N GLU A 12 -12.58 4.45 -6.57
CA GLU A 12 -13.67 3.69 -5.92
C GLU A 12 -14.28 4.47 -4.73
N THR A 13 -13.45 5.16 -3.95
CA THR A 13 -13.89 6.06 -2.87
C THR A 13 -14.73 7.23 -3.39
N GLY A 14 -14.37 7.82 -4.52
CA GLY A 14 -15.17 8.87 -5.16
C GLY A 14 -16.49 8.36 -5.72
N ILE A 15 -16.52 7.15 -6.29
CA ILE A 15 -17.74 6.52 -6.80
C ILE A 15 -18.70 6.21 -5.65
N TRP A 16 -18.21 5.70 -4.52
CA TRP A 16 -19.00 5.53 -3.30
C TRP A 16 -19.53 6.87 -2.78
N ALA A 17 -18.65 7.83 -2.47
CA ALA A 17 -19.05 9.11 -1.89
C ALA A 17 -20.10 9.87 -2.74
N LYS A 18 -20.01 9.79 -4.07
CA LYS A 18 -21.02 10.37 -4.98
C LYS A 18 -22.33 9.58 -5.01
N ALA A 19 -22.29 8.25 -4.87
CA ALA A 19 -23.49 7.43 -4.76
C ALA A 19 -24.19 7.62 -3.41
N ASP A 20 -23.44 7.64 -2.31
CA ASP A 20 -23.93 7.93 -0.96
C ASP A 20 -24.60 9.30 -0.91
N ALA A 21 -23.95 10.35 -1.44
CA ALA A 21 -24.52 11.70 -1.49
C ALA A 21 -25.82 11.77 -2.31
N ALA A 22 -25.89 11.06 -3.44
CA ALA A 22 -27.09 11.01 -4.29
C ALA A 22 -28.24 10.22 -3.64
N ALA A 23 -27.95 9.04 -3.07
CA ALA A 23 -28.91 8.24 -2.33
C ALA A 23 -29.44 9.00 -1.10
N PHE A 24 -28.56 9.67 -0.35
CA PHE A 24 -28.90 10.52 0.77
C PHE A 24 -29.84 11.67 0.34
N ALA A 25 -29.55 12.37 -0.76
CA ALA A 25 -30.44 13.40 -1.30
C ALA A 25 -31.85 12.86 -1.64
N MET A 26 -31.95 11.67 -2.25
CA MET A 26 -33.24 11.03 -2.56
C MET A 26 -34.03 10.66 -1.29
N LEU A 27 -33.36 10.21 -0.23
CA LEU A 27 -33.96 9.80 1.05
C LEU A 27 -34.31 10.97 2.00
N MET A 28 -33.89 12.18 1.65
CA MET A 28 -34.04 13.40 2.45
C MET A 28 -34.99 14.45 1.83
N GLY A 29 -35.48 14.21 0.61
CA GLY A 29 -36.55 14.99 -0.02
C GLY A 29 -37.89 14.89 0.73
N GLU A 30 -38.74 15.92 0.62
CA GLU A 30 -39.79 16.20 1.60
C GLU A 30 -40.90 15.14 1.73
N ASN A 31 -41.13 14.32 0.71
CA ASN A 31 -42.03 13.16 0.78
C ASN A 31 -41.25 11.85 0.57
N ARG A 32 -41.25 10.99 1.60
CA ARG A 32 -40.59 9.67 1.62
C ARG A 32 -41.54 8.57 1.12
N THR A 33 -41.62 8.41 -0.19
CA THR A 33 -42.37 7.31 -0.82
C THR A 33 -41.50 6.07 -1.03
N GLY A 34 -42.09 4.87 -1.07
CA GLY A 34 -41.34 3.62 -1.32
C GLY A 34 -40.57 3.63 -2.65
N ARG A 35 -41.07 4.35 -3.67
CA ARG A 35 -40.36 4.59 -4.94
C ARG A 35 -39.01 5.31 -4.75
N ARG A 36 -38.85 6.17 -3.73
CA ARG A 36 -37.58 6.85 -3.40
C ARG A 36 -36.60 5.96 -2.66
N LEU A 37 -37.07 5.03 -1.82
CA LEU A 37 -36.22 3.98 -1.24
C LEU A 37 -35.62 3.10 -2.34
N GLN A 38 -36.46 2.58 -3.24
CA GLN A 38 -36.02 1.81 -4.40
C GLN A 38 -35.08 2.61 -5.33
N ALA A 39 -35.27 3.92 -5.48
CA ALA A 39 -34.36 4.77 -6.26
C ALA A 39 -32.98 4.92 -5.59
N ALA A 40 -32.93 5.04 -4.27
CA ALA A 40 -31.68 5.06 -3.51
C ALA A 40 -30.95 3.71 -3.58
N GLU A 41 -31.67 2.59 -3.43
CA GLU A 41 -31.11 1.24 -3.59
C GLU A 41 -30.56 1.01 -4.99
N ARG A 42 -31.29 1.40 -6.04
CA ARG A 42 -30.81 1.36 -7.44
C ARG A 42 -29.57 2.24 -7.65
N THR A 43 -29.49 3.40 -6.99
CA THR A 43 -28.32 4.28 -7.03
C THR A 43 -27.08 3.60 -6.44
N MET A 44 -27.25 2.89 -5.32
CA MET A 44 -26.19 2.11 -4.65
C MET A 44 -25.82 0.82 -5.39
N ALA A 45 -26.79 0.11 -5.98
CA ALA A 45 -26.55 -1.04 -6.84
C ALA A 45 -25.72 -0.66 -8.06
N GLY A 46 -26.11 0.42 -8.77
CA GLY A 46 -25.33 0.97 -9.87
C GLY A 46 -23.94 1.45 -9.45
N ALA A 47 -23.72 1.82 -8.18
CA ALA A 47 -22.38 2.15 -7.67
C ALA A 47 -21.49 0.90 -7.55
N ARG A 48 -22.04 -0.21 -7.05
CA ARG A 48 -21.39 -1.52 -7.01
C ARG A 48 -21.03 -1.98 -8.42
N GLU A 49 -21.93 -1.83 -9.39
CA GLU A 49 -21.64 -2.15 -10.80
C GLU A 49 -20.56 -1.26 -11.41
N ARG A 50 -20.60 0.06 -11.18
CA ARG A 50 -19.55 1.00 -11.64
C ARG A 50 -18.18 0.62 -11.07
N ILE A 51 -18.11 0.22 -9.80
CA ILE A 51 -16.86 -0.26 -9.17
C ILE A 51 -16.44 -1.62 -9.75
N ALA A 52 -17.37 -2.57 -9.96
CA ALA A 52 -17.07 -3.84 -10.62
C ALA A 52 -16.62 -3.67 -12.08
N LYS A 53 -17.08 -2.62 -12.77
CA LYS A 53 -16.61 -2.22 -14.11
C LYS A 53 -15.21 -1.58 -14.01
N LEU A 54 -14.98 -0.66 -13.08
CA LEU A 54 -13.67 -0.04 -12.84
C LEU A 54 -12.60 -1.08 -12.48
N ARG A 55 -12.90 -2.04 -11.59
CA ARG A 55 -12.01 -3.15 -11.24
C ARG A 55 -11.69 -4.04 -12.44
N ARG A 56 -12.68 -4.36 -13.28
CA ARG A 56 -12.46 -5.09 -14.55
C ARG A 56 -11.61 -4.27 -15.53
N GLN A 57 -11.83 -2.96 -15.65
CA GLN A 57 -11.01 -2.09 -16.48
C GLN A 57 -9.57 -1.98 -15.98
N LEU A 58 -9.34 -1.80 -14.68
CA LEU A 58 -8.00 -1.80 -14.07
C LEU A 58 -7.30 -3.15 -14.23
N SER A 59 -8.02 -4.27 -14.10
CA SER A 59 -7.51 -5.62 -14.36
C SER A 59 -7.12 -5.79 -15.83
N MET A 60 -7.98 -5.40 -16.78
CA MET A 60 -7.67 -5.43 -18.22
C MET A 60 -6.54 -4.47 -18.60
N MET A 61 -6.42 -3.29 -17.98
CA MET A 61 -5.29 -2.38 -18.19
C MET A 61 -4.00 -2.95 -17.62
N THR A 62 -4.05 -3.65 -16.48
CA THR A 62 -2.89 -4.35 -15.91
C THR A 62 -2.48 -5.53 -16.79
N ALA A 63 -3.44 -6.32 -17.28
CA ALA A 63 -3.21 -7.40 -18.22
C ALA A 63 -2.61 -6.87 -19.55
N LYS A 64 -3.16 -5.79 -20.11
CA LYS A 64 -2.67 -5.14 -21.33
C LYS A 64 -1.32 -4.44 -21.12
N ALA A 65 -1.02 -3.93 -19.93
CA ALA A 65 0.31 -3.44 -19.59
C ALA A 65 1.34 -4.58 -19.53
N ASN A 66 0.98 -5.72 -18.91
CA ASN A 66 1.81 -6.92 -18.91
C ASN A 66 1.96 -7.53 -20.33
N GLU A 67 0.93 -7.43 -21.17
CA GLU A 67 0.94 -7.84 -22.58
C GLU A 67 1.82 -6.91 -23.43
N MET A 68 1.71 -5.59 -23.27
CA MET A 68 2.56 -4.62 -23.96
C MET A 68 4.02 -4.70 -23.50
N ALA A 69 4.28 -4.89 -22.20
CA ALA A 69 5.61 -5.20 -21.68
C ALA A 69 6.11 -6.54 -22.26
N THR A 70 5.23 -7.52 -22.45
CA THR A 70 5.60 -8.80 -23.08
C THR A 70 5.90 -8.65 -24.56
N LYS A 71 5.12 -7.87 -25.31
CA LYS A 71 5.35 -7.55 -26.72
C LYS A 71 6.56 -6.63 -26.94
N ALA A 72 6.89 -5.76 -25.98
CA ALA A 72 8.15 -5.01 -25.98
C ALA A 72 9.33 -5.95 -25.80
N ILE A 73 9.31 -6.81 -24.77
CA ILE A 73 10.34 -7.82 -24.53
C ILE A 73 10.39 -8.87 -25.65
N GLU A 74 9.30 -9.12 -26.38
CA GLU A 74 9.29 -10.01 -27.57
C GLU A 74 9.89 -9.33 -28.81
N ARG A 75 9.84 -8.00 -28.92
CA ARG A 75 10.61 -7.24 -29.91
C ARG A 75 12.10 -7.20 -29.54
N GLU A 76 12.42 -7.00 -28.26
CA GLU A 76 13.79 -7.16 -27.75
C GLU A 76 14.31 -8.58 -28.01
N PHE A 77 13.50 -9.61 -27.78
CA PHE A 77 13.84 -11.04 -28.03
C PHE A 77 14.05 -11.36 -29.51
N ASN A 78 13.20 -10.87 -30.41
CA ASN A 78 13.41 -11.06 -31.85
C ASN A 78 14.71 -10.39 -32.32
N ASN A 79 15.06 -9.23 -31.76
CA ASN A 79 16.37 -8.59 -31.96
C ASN A 79 17.50 -9.31 -31.18
N SER A 80 17.19 -10.14 -30.18
CA SER A 80 18.18 -10.78 -29.31
C SER A 80 18.86 -11.98 -29.94
N ARG A 81 18.19 -12.76 -30.79
CA ARG A 81 18.87 -13.88 -31.51
C ARG A 81 19.94 -13.38 -32.48
N SER A 82 19.78 -12.17 -33.02
CA SER A 82 20.82 -11.43 -33.76
C SER A 82 21.86 -10.71 -32.87
N ALA A 83 21.69 -10.70 -31.55
CA ALA A 83 22.53 -9.94 -30.60
C ALA A 83 23.49 -10.80 -29.76
N TRP A 84 23.66 -12.09 -30.06
CA TRP A 84 24.63 -12.95 -29.36
C TRP A 84 26.09 -12.65 -29.75
N GLY A 85 26.29 -11.75 -30.73
CA GLY A 85 27.61 -11.44 -31.28
C GLY A 85 28.23 -12.67 -31.93
N ARG A 86 29.51 -12.89 -31.66
CA ARG A 86 30.21 -14.12 -32.04
C ARG A 86 29.77 -15.27 -31.13
N THR A 87 29.48 -16.43 -31.72
CA THR A 87 29.27 -17.69 -31.02
C THR A 87 30.34 -18.68 -31.42
N PHE A 88 30.66 -19.63 -30.54
CA PHE A 88 31.52 -20.76 -30.84
C PHE A 88 30.82 -22.06 -30.41
N ARG A 89 31.17 -23.13 -31.13
CA ARG A 89 30.54 -24.45 -31.04
C ARG A 89 31.34 -25.33 -30.07
N VAL A 90 30.68 -25.85 -29.03
CA VAL A 90 31.30 -26.74 -28.04
C VAL A 90 30.57 -28.07 -28.05
N ARG A 91 31.29 -29.16 -28.39
CA ARG A 91 30.81 -30.54 -28.35
C ARG A 91 31.52 -31.30 -27.23
N ILE A 92 30.77 -31.94 -26.35
CA ILE A 92 31.28 -32.83 -25.30
C ILE A 92 30.74 -34.24 -25.57
N LYS A 93 31.63 -35.23 -25.68
CA LYS A 93 31.23 -36.62 -25.90
C LYS A 93 30.31 -37.09 -24.74
N PRO A 94 29.17 -37.75 -25.03
CA PRO A 94 28.37 -38.42 -24.01
C PRO A 94 29.22 -39.39 -23.19
N GLY A 95 28.99 -39.42 -21.88
CA GLY A 95 29.74 -40.26 -20.94
C GLY A 95 28.89 -40.56 -19.71
N SER A 96 29.22 -41.64 -19.00
CA SER A 96 28.44 -42.09 -17.85
C SER A 96 28.58 -41.13 -16.66
N ILE A 97 27.47 -40.49 -16.30
CA ILE A 97 27.39 -39.53 -15.19
C ILE A 97 26.58 -40.17 -14.06
N LYS A 98 27.23 -40.45 -12.94
CA LYS A 98 26.57 -41.01 -11.75
C LYS A 98 25.77 -39.91 -11.05
N MET A 99 24.47 -40.13 -10.87
CA MET A 99 23.60 -39.23 -10.10
C MET A 99 24.01 -39.23 -8.61
N PRO A 100 24.05 -38.05 -7.95
CA PRO A 100 24.40 -37.95 -6.54
C PRO A 100 23.24 -38.44 -5.67
N THR A 101 23.43 -39.56 -4.99
CA THR A 101 22.49 -40.07 -3.99
C THR A 101 22.49 -39.19 -2.73
N LYS A 102 21.36 -39.16 -2.02
CA LYS A 102 21.24 -38.57 -0.67
C LYS A 102 22.33 -39.21 0.24
N PRO A 103 23.17 -38.41 0.93
CA PRO A 103 24.15 -38.98 1.86
C PRO A 103 23.46 -39.87 2.90
N LYS A 104 24.02 -41.06 3.15
CA LYS A 104 23.52 -41.93 4.23
C LYS A 104 23.58 -41.15 5.55
N PRO A 105 22.55 -41.21 6.41
CA PRO A 105 22.62 -40.62 7.73
C PRO A 105 23.78 -41.25 8.52
N SER A 106 24.43 -40.46 9.37
CA SER A 106 25.49 -40.93 10.27
C SER A 106 24.97 -42.06 11.15
N ALA A 107 25.71 -43.17 11.23
CA ALA A 107 25.33 -44.34 12.04
C ALA A 107 25.36 -44.10 13.57
N SER A 108 25.88 -42.95 14.01
CA SER A 108 25.76 -42.48 15.39
C SER A 108 24.27 -42.44 15.82
N PRO A 109 23.91 -42.93 17.02
CA PRO A 109 22.53 -42.86 17.49
C PRO A 109 22.09 -41.39 17.56
N GLN A 110 21.16 -41.00 16.69
CA GLN A 110 20.65 -39.63 16.71
C GLN A 110 19.78 -39.43 17.95
N PRO A 111 19.95 -38.34 18.72
CA PRO A 111 19.00 -37.99 19.76
C PRO A 111 17.60 -37.83 19.16
N THR A 112 16.57 -38.03 19.98
CA THR A 112 15.17 -37.93 19.56
C THR A 112 14.91 -36.57 18.90
N LYS A 113 14.72 -36.58 17.57
CA LYS A 113 14.64 -35.37 16.74
C LYS A 113 13.57 -34.43 17.30
N GLN A 114 13.99 -33.33 17.92
CA GLN A 114 13.06 -32.34 18.44
C GLN A 114 12.22 -31.79 17.28
N ARG A 115 10.90 -31.74 17.44
CA ARG A 115 9.99 -31.15 16.43
C ARG A 115 10.47 -29.73 16.12
N ARG A 116 10.69 -29.43 14.83
CA ARG A 116 11.41 -28.22 14.39
C ARG A 116 10.77 -26.92 14.93
N ALA A 117 11.62 -26.04 15.45
CA ALA A 117 11.36 -24.72 16.04
C ALA A 117 10.46 -24.73 17.29
N ARG A 118 10.92 -24.09 18.38
CA ARG A 118 10.10 -23.87 19.59
C ARG A 118 9.08 -22.75 19.36
N ARG A 119 9.40 -21.76 18.52
CA ARG A 119 8.45 -20.70 18.09
C ARG A 119 8.56 -20.37 16.60
N ALA A 120 7.61 -20.87 15.82
CA ALA A 120 7.33 -20.43 14.45
C ALA A 120 6.14 -19.45 14.40
N TYR A 121 5.98 -18.72 13.29
CA TYR A 121 4.79 -17.89 13.05
C TYR A 121 3.52 -18.74 13.00
N LYS A 122 2.47 -18.31 13.72
CA LYS A 122 1.16 -18.98 13.68
C LYS A 122 0.44 -18.80 12.33
N ALA A 123 0.68 -17.68 11.66
CA ALA A 123 0.06 -17.30 10.39
C ALA A 123 1.06 -16.51 9.50
N PRO A 124 0.91 -16.53 8.16
CA PRO A 124 1.77 -15.75 7.27
C PRO A 124 1.56 -14.23 7.42
N ILE A 125 2.65 -13.46 7.29
CA ILE A 125 2.62 -11.99 7.38
C ILE A 125 2.00 -11.36 6.11
N ILE A 126 0.69 -11.16 6.18
CA ILE A 126 -0.17 -10.57 5.16
C ILE A 126 -0.23 -9.04 5.32
N ASP A 127 -0.29 -8.29 4.21
CA ASP A 127 -0.49 -6.83 4.24
C ASP A 127 -1.96 -6.42 4.11
N ARG A 128 -2.24 -5.11 4.30
CA ARG A 128 -3.57 -4.49 4.14
C ARG A 128 -4.21 -4.68 2.75
N ARG A 129 -3.53 -5.31 1.78
CA ARG A 129 -4.03 -5.68 0.44
C ARG A 129 -4.15 -7.20 0.24
N GLY A 130 -4.04 -8.00 1.31
CA GLY A 130 -4.17 -9.46 1.26
C GLY A 130 -2.96 -10.21 0.70
N ARG A 131 -1.79 -9.56 0.56
CA ARG A 131 -0.59 -10.15 -0.06
C ARG A 131 0.44 -10.56 0.98
N THR A 132 1.23 -11.60 0.69
CA THR A 132 2.38 -12.08 1.45
C THR A 132 3.68 -11.87 0.66
N ALA A 133 4.82 -11.68 1.32
CA ALA A 133 6.11 -11.57 0.62
C ALA A 133 6.59 -12.94 0.07
N ILE A 134 7.18 -12.97 -1.13
CA ILE A 134 7.81 -14.21 -1.63
C ILE A 134 9.15 -14.49 -0.93
N TYR A 135 9.38 -15.74 -0.55
CA TYR A 135 10.74 -16.23 -0.34
C TYR A 135 11.37 -16.46 -1.71
N PHE A 136 12.41 -15.69 -2.00
CA PHE A 136 13.14 -15.71 -3.25
C PHE A 136 14.57 -15.28 -2.97
N ARG A 137 15.51 -16.22 -3.06
CA ARG A 137 16.92 -16.06 -2.68
C ARG A 137 17.80 -16.41 -3.86
N ILE A 138 18.55 -15.43 -4.36
CA ILE A 138 19.61 -15.66 -5.36
C ILE A 138 20.96 -15.70 -4.64
N ARG A 139 21.82 -16.63 -5.07
CA ARG A 139 23.26 -16.67 -4.81
C ARG A 139 24.00 -16.89 -6.14
N TYR A 140 25.31 -16.72 -6.14
CA TYR A 140 26.16 -17.13 -7.24
C TYR A 140 27.34 -17.95 -6.75
N ILE A 141 27.98 -18.68 -7.67
CA ILE A 141 29.32 -19.26 -7.51
C ILE A 141 30.18 -18.78 -8.68
N GLY A 142 31.46 -18.53 -8.43
CA GLY A 142 32.44 -18.08 -9.42
C GLY A 142 33.86 -18.38 -8.96
N LEU A 143 34.86 -18.18 -9.83
CA LEU A 143 36.25 -18.65 -9.64
C LEU A 143 36.83 -18.34 -8.25
N LYS A 144 36.62 -17.12 -7.73
CA LYS A 144 37.16 -16.66 -6.43
C LYS A 144 36.32 -17.04 -5.21
N SER A 145 35.38 -17.98 -5.33
CA SER A 145 34.53 -18.42 -4.21
C SER A 145 35.24 -19.48 -3.36
N LYS A 146 35.23 -19.37 -2.03
CA LYS A 146 35.92 -20.31 -1.10
C LYS A 146 35.61 -21.82 -1.28
N LYS A 147 34.50 -22.17 -1.95
CA LYS A 147 34.13 -23.56 -2.25
C LYS A 147 34.28 -23.95 -3.74
N TRP A 148 34.90 -23.11 -4.56
CA TRP A 148 35.06 -23.34 -6.00
C TRP A 148 35.98 -24.53 -6.30
N ARG A 149 35.59 -25.32 -7.31
CA ARG A 149 36.43 -26.28 -8.06
C ARG A 149 35.75 -26.56 -9.40
N ALA A 150 36.49 -27.13 -10.36
CA ALA A 150 35.90 -27.64 -11.59
C ALA A 150 34.82 -28.70 -11.31
N GLY A 151 33.82 -28.78 -12.18
CA GLY A 151 32.63 -29.63 -12.10
C GLY A 151 31.56 -29.14 -11.13
N LEU A 152 31.79 -28.10 -10.31
CA LEU A 152 30.90 -27.73 -9.20
C LEU A 152 29.53 -27.18 -9.63
N THR A 153 29.40 -26.63 -10.84
CA THR A 153 28.11 -26.18 -11.38
C THR A 153 27.29 -27.36 -11.90
N ALA A 154 27.97 -28.32 -12.56
CA ALA A 154 27.40 -29.58 -13.02
C ALA A 154 26.95 -30.47 -11.84
N ASP A 155 27.81 -30.66 -10.84
CA ASP A 155 27.50 -31.42 -9.64
C ASP A 155 26.33 -30.80 -8.85
N HIS A 156 26.18 -29.47 -8.90
CA HIS A 156 25.04 -28.82 -8.27
C HIS A 156 23.75 -28.94 -9.08
N ALA A 157 23.83 -28.95 -10.41
CA ALA A 157 22.70 -29.28 -11.27
C ALA A 157 22.22 -30.71 -10.97
N LEU A 158 23.12 -31.70 -10.99
CA LEU A 158 22.84 -33.09 -10.62
C LEU A 158 22.25 -33.21 -9.20
N TYR A 159 22.76 -32.44 -8.23
CA TYR A 159 22.23 -32.39 -6.87
C TYR A 159 20.78 -31.85 -6.78
N ILE A 160 20.38 -30.90 -7.64
CA ILE A 160 18.98 -30.45 -7.68
C ILE A 160 18.08 -31.36 -8.52
N LEU A 161 18.66 -32.19 -9.40
CA LEU A 161 17.92 -33.19 -10.20
C LEU A 161 17.85 -34.58 -9.55
N ARG A 162 18.26 -34.73 -8.27
CA ARG A 162 18.18 -36.02 -7.56
C ARG A 162 16.73 -36.45 -7.32
N GLU A 163 16.41 -37.68 -7.70
CA GLU A 163 15.07 -38.27 -7.64
C GLU A 163 14.44 -38.22 -6.23
N ASP A 164 15.23 -38.47 -5.17
CA ASP A 164 14.74 -38.47 -3.78
C ASP A 164 14.10 -37.15 -3.36
N ALA A 165 14.47 -36.03 -3.99
CA ALA A 165 13.97 -34.69 -3.68
C ALA A 165 12.97 -34.15 -4.70
N LEU A 166 12.97 -34.65 -5.93
CA LEU A 166 12.02 -34.22 -6.96
C LEU A 166 10.58 -34.55 -6.53
N GLN A 167 9.67 -33.64 -6.88
CA GLN A 167 8.24 -33.81 -6.69
C GLN A 167 7.64 -34.81 -7.71
N ASP A 168 8.09 -34.74 -8.96
CA ASP A 168 7.46 -35.37 -10.12
C ASP A 168 8.37 -36.43 -10.80
N GLY A 169 9.39 -36.93 -10.08
CA GLY A 169 10.43 -37.81 -10.64
C GLY A 169 11.25 -37.12 -11.74
N GLU A 170 11.85 -37.88 -12.65
CA GLU A 170 12.62 -37.33 -13.79
C GLU A 170 11.75 -36.49 -14.75
N LEU A 171 10.43 -36.75 -14.80
CA LEU A 171 9.46 -35.90 -15.52
C LEU A 171 9.33 -34.48 -14.92
N GLY A 172 9.95 -34.23 -13.75
CA GLY A 172 10.07 -32.93 -13.10
C GLY A 172 11.28 -32.08 -13.53
N ILE A 173 12.09 -32.53 -14.50
CA ILE A 173 13.22 -31.75 -15.04
C ILE A 173 12.68 -30.62 -15.95
N ILE A 174 13.12 -29.38 -15.70
CA ILE A 174 12.70 -28.20 -16.46
C ILE A 174 13.97 -27.47 -16.96
N SER A 175 14.34 -27.62 -18.23
CA SER A 175 15.59 -27.03 -18.75
C SER A 175 15.53 -26.73 -20.25
N ASN A 176 16.38 -25.78 -20.69
CA ASN A 176 16.75 -25.57 -22.11
C ASN A 176 18.21 -25.97 -22.40
N MET A 177 18.90 -26.61 -21.45
CA MET A 177 20.33 -26.96 -21.53
C MET A 177 20.59 -28.38 -22.05
N GLY A 178 19.60 -29.27 -21.93
CA GLY A 178 19.68 -30.68 -22.28
C GLY A 178 18.39 -31.40 -21.95
N GLU A 179 18.15 -32.55 -22.58
CA GLU A 179 16.96 -33.38 -22.40
C GLU A 179 16.98 -34.20 -21.10
N ASN A 180 18.18 -34.47 -20.57
CA ASN A 180 18.38 -35.30 -19.38
C ASN A 180 19.48 -34.74 -18.45
N ALA A 181 19.54 -35.25 -17.22
CA ALA A 181 20.46 -34.75 -16.20
C ALA A 181 21.95 -34.86 -16.57
N ALA A 182 22.34 -35.89 -17.34
CA ALA A 182 23.71 -36.10 -17.80
C ALA A 182 24.11 -35.04 -18.85
N GLU A 183 23.22 -34.74 -19.80
CA GLU A 183 23.44 -33.71 -20.81
C GLU A 183 23.46 -32.30 -20.19
N ILE A 184 22.53 -31.99 -19.30
CA ILE A 184 22.49 -30.71 -18.56
C ILE A 184 23.82 -30.51 -17.79
N ALA A 185 24.35 -31.56 -17.15
CA ALA A 185 25.64 -31.52 -16.48
C ALA A 185 26.83 -31.29 -17.44
N ASN A 186 26.76 -31.80 -18.67
CA ASN A 186 27.77 -31.50 -19.69
C ASN A 186 27.66 -30.06 -20.22
N CYS A 187 26.45 -29.53 -20.41
CA CYS A 187 26.25 -28.10 -20.74
C CYS A 187 26.89 -27.19 -19.67
N TRP A 188 26.73 -27.54 -18.39
CA TRP A 188 27.42 -26.85 -17.29
C TRP A 188 28.95 -26.95 -17.38
N ARG A 189 29.53 -28.10 -17.74
CA ARG A 189 30.99 -28.23 -17.96
C ARG A 189 31.49 -27.39 -19.14
N ALA A 190 30.72 -27.31 -20.22
CA ALA A 190 31.03 -26.43 -21.35
C ALA A 190 31.06 -24.96 -20.91
N LEU A 191 30.06 -24.51 -20.16
CA LEU A 191 30.00 -23.15 -19.60
C LEU A 191 31.13 -22.88 -18.60
N GLU A 192 31.54 -23.84 -17.77
CA GLU A 192 32.68 -23.67 -16.85
C GLU A 192 34.00 -23.45 -17.58
N ALA A 193 34.26 -24.20 -18.66
CA ALA A 193 35.48 -24.04 -19.46
C ALA A 193 35.55 -22.63 -20.08
N VAL A 194 34.44 -22.17 -20.66
CA VAL A 194 34.31 -20.83 -21.24
C VAL A 194 34.49 -19.72 -20.21
N GLU A 195 33.80 -19.81 -19.07
CA GLU A 195 33.91 -18.81 -18.01
C GLU A 195 35.31 -18.79 -17.36
N THR A 196 36.01 -19.93 -17.34
CA THR A 196 37.40 -20.00 -16.86
C THR A 196 38.35 -19.24 -17.79
N GLY A 197 38.19 -19.40 -19.10
CA GLY A 197 38.95 -18.63 -20.10
C GLY A 197 38.58 -17.14 -20.18
N TYR A 198 37.35 -16.78 -19.83
CA TYR A 198 36.82 -15.42 -20.01
C TYR A 198 37.44 -14.36 -19.08
N ARG A 199 37.49 -14.60 -17.75
CA ARG A 199 38.16 -13.68 -16.80
C ARG A 199 38.41 -14.30 -15.43
N ALA A 200 39.50 -13.90 -14.77
CA ALA A 200 39.92 -14.40 -13.45
C ALA A 200 38.94 -14.14 -12.27
N ASN A 201 37.85 -13.42 -12.48
CA ASN A 201 36.75 -13.21 -11.53
C ASN A 201 35.36 -13.57 -12.11
N ALA A 202 35.32 -14.51 -13.07
CA ALA A 202 34.11 -14.97 -13.70
C ALA A 202 33.09 -15.58 -12.71
N ILE A 203 31.81 -15.38 -13.02
CA ILE A 203 30.68 -15.97 -12.30
C ILE A 203 30.14 -17.11 -13.15
N MET A 204 30.23 -18.32 -12.59
CA MET A 204 30.04 -19.60 -13.24
C MET A 204 28.56 -20.01 -13.30
N GLN A 205 27.83 -19.79 -12.20
CA GLN A 205 26.42 -20.19 -12.09
C GLN A 205 25.71 -19.34 -11.03
N TYR A 206 24.55 -18.80 -11.39
CA TYR A 206 23.59 -18.24 -10.45
C TYR A 206 22.62 -19.32 -9.98
N ARG A 207 22.18 -19.22 -8.72
CA ARG A 207 21.38 -20.23 -8.01
C ARG A 207 20.23 -19.56 -7.26
N ILE A 208 19.01 -19.76 -7.74
CA ILE A 208 17.76 -19.28 -7.13
C ILE A 208 17.16 -20.38 -6.26
N VAL A 209 16.65 -20.02 -5.08
CA VAL A 209 15.67 -20.81 -4.33
C VAL A 209 14.40 -19.98 -4.15
N MET A 210 13.26 -20.51 -4.56
CA MET A 210 11.94 -19.85 -4.53
C MET A 210 10.89 -20.77 -3.91
N ASN A 211 10.16 -20.30 -2.89
CA ASN A 211 9.07 -21.09 -2.33
C ASN A 211 7.84 -21.04 -3.24
N LEU A 212 7.14 -22.18 -3.34
CA LEU A 212 5.97 -22.35 -4.18
C LEU A 212 4.69 -22.45 -3.33
N PRO A 213 3.50 -22.09 -3.85
CA PRO A 213 2.26 -22.24 -3.11
C PRO A 213 1.89 -23.72 -2.94
N ALA A 214 1.73 -24.17 -1.70
CA ALA A 214 1.33 -25.54 -1.38
C ALA A 214 -0.07 -25.91 -1.94
N GLY A 215 -0.98 -24.94 -2.03
CA GLY A 215 -2.34 -25.12 -2.57
C GLY A 215 -2.45 -25.20 -4.09
N LEU A 216 -1.34 -25.18 -4.84
CA LEU A 216 -1.32 -25.57 -6.25
C LEU A 216 -1.19 -27.10 -6.36
N THR A 217 -1.63 -27.68 -7.47
CA THR A 217 -1.31 -29.09 -7.81
C THR A 217 0.17 -29.24 -8.22
N PRO A 218 0.73 -30.46 -8.24
CA PRO A 218 2.09 -30.71 -8.72
C PRO A 218 2.35 -30.12 -10.13
N ALA A 219 1.51 -30.46 -11.11
CA ALA A 219 1.59 -29.93 -12.47
C ALA A 219 1.45 -28.39 -12.54
N GLN A 220 0.62 -27.78 -11.68
CA GLN A 220 0.51 -26.32 -11.61
C GLN A 220 1.78 -25.67 -11.04
N ARG A 221 2.47 -26.31 -10.09
CA ARG A 221 3.80 -25.87 -9.61
C ARG A 221 4.87 -26.01 -10.68
N HIS A 222 4.93 -27.15 -11.37
CA HIS A 222 5.81 -27.38 -12.51
C HIS A 222 5.64 -26.28 -13.57
N HIS A 223 4.42 -26.08 -14.10
CA HIS A 223 4.14 -25.06 -15.10
C HIS A 223 4.43 -23.63 -14.59
N ALA A 224 4.19 -23.33 -13.31
CA ALA A 224 4.52 -22.01 -12.75
C ALA A 224 6.04 -21.75 -12.73
N VAL A 225 6.86 -22.76 -12.47
CA VAL A 225 8.32 -22.69 -12.49
C VAL A 225 8.85 -22.63 -13.93
N GLN A 226 8.36 -23.51 -14.81
CA GLN A 226 8.67 -23.52 -16.23
C GLN A 226 8.37 -22.16 -16.87
N HIS A 227 7.16 -21.64 -16.70
CA HIS A 227 6.78 -20.34 -17.26
C HIS A 227 7.58 -19.19 -16.65
N PHE A 228 8.02 -19.24 -15.38
CA PHE A 228 8.93 -18.23 -14.82
C PHE A 228 10.32 -18.31 -15.45
N ALA A 229 10.92 -19.50 -15.48
CA ALA A 229 12.28 -19.71 -15.97
C ALA A 229 12.38 -19.42 -17.48
N GLU A 230 11.42 -19.89 -18.27
CA GLU A 230 11.35 -19.59 -19.70
C GLU A 230 11.15 -18.10 -19.96
N ARG A 231 10.28 -17.43 -19.19
CA ARG A 231 10.02 -15.99 -19.37
C ARG A 231 11.20 -15.09 -18.99
N THR A 232 12.08 -15.56 -18.11
CA THR A 232 13.20 -14.81 -17.51
C THR A 232 14.57 -15.17 -18.10
N PHE A 233 14.74 -16.39 -18.62
CA PHE A 233 16.02 -16.90 -19.14
C PHE A 233 15.92 -17.41 -20.58
N GLY A 234 14.98 -18.32 -20.86
CA GLY A 234 14.82 -18.93 -22.19
C GLY A 234 14.50 -17.90 -23.29
N LYS A 235 13.57 -16.97 -23.03
CA LYS A 235 13.30 -15.76 -23.85
C LYS A 235 14.45 -14.74 -23.91
N SER A 236 15.67 -15.10 -23.53
CA SER A 236 16.90 -14.33 -23.76
C SER A 236 18.07 -15.22 -24.16
N GLY A 237 17.82 -16.48 -24.53
CA GLY A 237 18.88 -17.43 -24.89
C GLY A 237 19.72 -17.91 -23.70
N LEU A 238 19.32 -17.62 -22.47
CA LEU A 238 20.12 -17.93 -21.30
C LEU A 238 19.88 -19.38 -20.85
N PRO A 239 20.94 -20.17 -20.62
CA PRO A 239 20.83 -21.55 -20.19
C PRO A 239 20.34 -21.60 -18.75
N TYR A 240 19.31 -22.41 -18.51
CA TYR A 240 18.76 -22.67 -17.19
C TYR A 240 18.38 -24.14 -16.97
N VAL A 241 18.47 -24.58 -15.73
CA VAL A 241 17.84 -25.81 -15.23
C VAL A 241 17.09 -25.52 -13.93
N ALA A 242 15.85 -25.98 -13.85
CA ALA A 242 14.97 -25.83 -12.71
C ALA A 242 14.43 -27.20 -12.25
N ALA A 243 14.18 -27.29 -10.94
CA ALA A 243 13.70 -28.49 -10.27
C ALA A 243 12.68 -28.10 -9.18
N VAL A 244 11.54 -28.78 -9.13
CA VAL A 244 10.56 -28.64 -8.04
C VAL A 244 10.86 -29.68 -6.97
N HIS A 245 11.28 -29.22 -5.79
CA HIS A 245 11.53 -30.09 -4.63
C HIS A 245 10.29 -30.20 -3.76
N LYS A 246 10.01 -31.44 -3.33
CA LYS A 246 9.02 -31.74 -2.29
C LYS A 246 9.55 -31.36 -0.90
N PRO A 247 8.69 -31.21 0.13
CA PRO A 247 9.13 -30.95 1.50
C PRO A 247 10.03 -32.06 2.05
N ASP A 248 10.95 -31.72 2.97
CA ASP A 248 11.66 -32.70 3.79
C ASP A 248 10.67 -33.43 4.72
N GLU A 249 10.91 -34.71 5.00
CA GLU A 249 10.10 -35.55 5.92
C GLU A 249 9.95 -34.95 7.33
N GLY A 250 10.99 -34.29 7.84
CA GLY A 250 10.98 -33.58 9.12
C GLY A 250 10.63 -32.08 9.03
N GLY A 251 10.20 -31.60 7.86
CA GLY A 251 9.97 -30.19 7.56
C GLY A 251 8.51 -29.74 7.65
N ASP A 252 8.29 -28.48 7.30
CA ASP A 252 6.93 -27.98 7.03
C ASP A 252 6.44 -28.59 5.71
N SER A 253 5.38 -29.41 5.76
CA SER A 253 4.79 -30.11 4.62
C SER A 253 4.22 -29.18 3.53
N ARG A 254 4.22 -27.86 3.77
CA ARG A 254 3.86 -26.83 2.78
C ARG A 254 5.07 -26.32 1.98
N ASN A 255 6.30 -26.67 2.37
CA ASN A 255 7.55 -26.12 1.82
C ASN A 255 7.98 -26.73 0.47
N PHE A 256 7.06 -26.80 -0.49
CA PHE A 256 7.40 -27.01 -1.89
C PHE A 256 8.23 -25.82 -2.38
N HIS A 257 9.36 -26.07 -3.04
CA HIS A 257 10.27 -25.01 -3.45
C HIS A 257 11.00 -25.36 -4.74
N ALA A 258 11.22 -24.35 -5.59
CA ALA A 258 12.01 -24.46 -6.80
C ALA A 258 13.48 -24.13 -6.52
N HIS A 259 14.39 -24.97 -7.00
CA HIS A 259 15.77 -24.57 -7.27
C HIS A 259 15.90 -24.25 -8.75
N ILE A 260 16.60 -23.17 -9.10
CA ILE A 260 16.85 -22.79 -10.50
C ILE A 260 18.30 -22.36 -10.62
N CYS A 261 19.07 -23.04 -11.46
CA CYS A 261 20.43 -22.65 -11.83
C CYS A 261 20.42 -22.00 -13.22
N PHE A 262 21.10 -20.87 -13.41
CA PHE A 262 21.20 -20.19 -14.70
C PHE A 262 22.56 -19.50 -14.91
N SER A 263 22.94 -19.28 -16.17
CA SER A 263 24.07 -18.40 -16.53
C SER A 263 23.58 -17.12 -17.19
N THR A 264 24.40 -16.06 -17.17
CA THR A 264 24.18 -14.84 -17.96
C THR A 264 24.89 -14.84 -19.31
N ARG A 265 25.54 -15.95 -19.69
CA ARG A 265 26.07 -16.17 -21.05
C ARG A 265 25.03 -16.91 -21.90
N PRO A 266 24.61 -16.39 -23.07
CA PRO A 266 23.72 -17.12 -23.97
C PRO A 266 24.30 -18.45 -24.44
N CYS A 267 23.43 -19.47 -24.54
CA CYS A 267 23.77 -20.83 -24.89
C CYS A 267 22.56 -21.53 -25.53
N GLU A 268 22.73 -22.09 -26.73
CA GLU A 268 21.72 -22.89 -27.43
C GLU A 268 22.22 -24.32 -27.57
N ARG A 269 21.42 -25.32 -27.17
CA ARG A 269 21.66 -26.72 -27.55
C ARG A 269 21.32 -26.87 -29.03
N ILE A 270 22.23 -27.45 -29.80
CA ILE A 270 22.03 -27.71 -31.24
C ILE A 270 22.00 -29.20 -31.59
N ASP A 271 22.61 -30.06 -30.78
CA ASP A 271 22.56 -31.52 -30.91
C ASP A 271 22.88 -32.17 -29.54
N THR A 272 22.80 -33.49 -29.45
CA THR A 272 23.09 -34.28 -28.26
C THR A 272 24.54 -34.08 -27.79
N GLY A 273 24.71 -33.38 -26.67
CA GLY A 273 26.04 -33.02 -26.16
C GLY A 273 26.74 -31.89 -26.91
N GLU A 274 26.00 -31.06 -27.67
CA GLU A 274 26.57 -29.95 -28.44
C GLU A 274 25.80 -28.63 -28.32
N TRP A 275 26.55 -27.55 -28.08
CA TRP A 275 26.00 -26.22 -27.83
C TRP A 275 26.70 -25.13 -28.65
N LEU A 276 25.95 -24.12 -29.06
CA LEU A 276 26.46 -22.81 -29.46
C LEU A 276 26.49 -21.91 -28.22
N ILE A 277 27.67 -21.42 -27.85
CA ILE A 277 27.86 -20.54 -26.70
C ILE A 277 28.33 -19.16 -27.20
N SER A 278 27.71 -18.09 -26.69
CA SER A 278 28.08 -16.72 -27.03
C SER A 278 29.40 -16.30 -26.38
N GLU A 279 30.20 -15.51 -27.10
CA GLU A 279 31.42 -14.85 -26.61
C GLU A 279 31.10 -13.73 -25.59
N GLU A 280 29.88 -13.18 -25.64
CA GLU A 280 29.40 -12.11 -24.77
C GLU A 280 28.47 -12.58 -23.64
N LYS A 281 28.18 -11.67 -22.69
CA LYS A 281 27.26 -11.92 -21.57
C LYS A 281 26.15 -10.88 -21.48
N VAL A 282 24.93 -11.34 -21.21
CA VAL A 282 23.76 -10.49 -20.96
C VAL A 282 23.96 -9.73 -19.64
N ASN A 283 24.16 -8.43 -19.77
CA ASN A 283 24.26 -7.49 -18.65
C ASN A 283 22.86 -7.08 -18.15
N GLY A 284 22.79 -6.37 -17.02
CA GLY A 284 21.55 -5.81 -16.49
C GLY A 284 20.56 -6.81 -15.84
N LEU A 285 20.75 -8.12 -16.00
CA LEU A 285 19.88 -9.13 -15.37
C LEU A 285 20.17 -9.32 -13.87
N THR A 286 21.44 -9.14 -13.47
CA THR A 286 21.94 -9.46 -12.12
C THR A 286 22.48 -8.25 -11.36
N ASP A 287 22.25 -7.03 -11.87
CA ASP A 287 22.42 -5.79 -11.11
C ASP A 287 21.27 -5.60 -10.09
N PRO A 288 21.32 -4.63 -9.16
CA PRO A 288 20.26 -4.43 -8.16
C PRO A 288 18.85 -4.23 -8.74
N ALA A 289 18.71 -3.56 -9.88
CA ALA A 289 17.44 -3.35 -10.57
C ALA A 289 16.99 -4.62 -11.33
N GLY A 290 17.92 -5.36 -11.94
CA GLY A 290 17.67 -6.67 -12.54
C GLY A 290 17.17 -7.70 -11.52
N LEU A 291 17.84 -7.81 -10.38
CA LEU A 291 17.43 -8.67 -9.26
C LEU A 291 16.05 -8.25 -8.70
N PHE A 292 15.76 -6.95 -8.63
CA PHE A 292 14.44 -6.44 -8.24
C PHE A 292 13.36 -6.80 -9.28
N ARG A 293 13.61 -6.56 -10.58
CA ARG A 293 12.71 -6.94 -11.70
C ARG A 293 12.43 -8.44 -11.69
N MET A 294 13.47 -9.27 -11.53
CA MET A 294 13.35 -10.73 -11.47
C MET A 294 12.50 -11.20 -10.29
N ARG A 295 12.70 -10.60 -9.09
CA ARG A 295 11.85 -10.88 -7.92
C ARG A 295 10.40 -10.44 -8.13
N ALA A 296 10.18 -9.33 -8.84
CA ALA A 296 8.85 -8.85 -9.20
C ALA A 296 8.15 -9.76 -10.22
N GLN A 297 8.87 -10.23 -11.25
CA GLN A 297 8.41 -11.25 -12.20
C GLN A 297 8.02 -12.54 -11.47
N ALA A 298 8.89 -13.08 -10.60
CA ALA A 298 8.60 -14.26 -9.80
C ALA A 298 7.27 -14.13 -9.02
N ALA A 299 7.07 -12.99 -8.32
CA ALA A 299 5.80 -12.72 -7.63
C ALA A 299 4.60 -12.65 -8.60
N ALA A 300 4.77 -12.08 -9.80
CA ALA A 300 3.71 -12.01 -10.81
C ALA A 300 3.34 -13.40 -11.38
N HIS A 301 4.32 -14.27 -11.65
CA HIS A 301 4.08 -15.63 -12.13
C HIS A 301 3.39 -16.51 -11.07
N LEU A 302 3.80 -16.42 -9.80
CA LEU A 302 3.09 -17.10 -8.70
C LEU A 302 1.66 -16.58 -8.52
N ASN A 303 1.43 -15.26 -8.62
CA ASN A 303 0.08 -14.69 -8.59
C ASN A 303 -0.79 -15.18 -9.76
N LEU A 304 -0.24 -15.28 -10.98
CA LEU A 304 -0.96 -15.78 -12.15
C LEU A 304 -1.32 -17.25 -12.00
N ALA A 305 -0.40 -18.08 -11.50
CA ALA A 305 -0.66 -19.49 -11.21
C ALA A 305 -1.76 -19.66 -10.15
N CYS A 306 -1.66 -18.95 -9.01
CA CYS A 306 -2.70 -18.96 -7.99
C CYS A 306 -4.05 -18.47 -8.51
N HIS A 307 -4.09 -17.41 -9.34
CA HIS A 307 -5.33 -16.93 -9.92
C HIS A 307 -5.99 -17.96 -10.85
N ARG A 308 -5.22 -18.59 -11.75
CA ARG A 308 -5.72 -19.65 -12.65
C ARG A 308 -6.22 -20.88 -11.91
N ALA A 309 -5.58 -21.21 -10.78
CA ALA A 309 -5.94 -22.35 -9.94
C ALA A 309 -7.03 -22.06 -8.88
N GLY A 310 -7.62 -20.85 -8.87
CA GLY A 310 -8.60 -20.43 -7.85
C GLY A 310 -8.02 -20.21 -6.44
N VAL A 311 -6.72 -20.40 -6.24
CA VAL A 311 -6.03 -20.28 -4.95
C VAL A 311 -6.05 -18.83 -4.48
N ALA A 312 -6.51 -18.60 -3.25
CA ALA A 312 -6.66 -17.28 -2.65
C ALA A 312 -5.34 -16.54 -2.37
N ALA A 313 -4.22 -17.26 -2.29
CA ALA A 313 -2.91 -16.69 -1.99
C ALA A 313 -2.50 -15.57 -2.98
N ARG A 314 -1.97 -14.47 -2.44
CA ARG A 314 -1.42 -13.36 -3.22
C ARG A 314 -0.02 -13.02 -2.74
N TYR A 315 0.85 -12.67 -3.68
CA TYR A 315 2.28 -12.56 -3.47
C TYR A 315 2.83 -11.17 -3.86
N THR A 316 3.91 -10.74 -3.20
CA THR A 316 4.63 -9.50 -3.53
C THR A 316 6.14 -9.65 -3.34
N HIS A 317 6.90 -8.86 -4.08
CA HIS A 317 8.36 -8.73 -3.99
C HIS A 317 8.81 -7.67 -2.97
N GLN A 318 7.89 -6.81 -2.54
CA GLN A 318 8.13 -5.64 -1.67
C GLN A 318 8.54 -6.06 -0.24
N SER A 319 9.38 -5.24 0.42
CA SER A 319 9.77 -5.47 1.82
C SER A 319 8.62 -5.17 2.79
N TYR A 320 8.79 -5.49 4.08
CA TYR A 320 7.81 -5.13 5.12
C TYR A 320 7.64 -3.60 5.24
N ARG A 321 8.74 -2.84 5.16
CA ARG A 321 8.73 -1.37 5.15
C ARG A 321 7.91 -0.82 3.98
N ASP A 322 8.18 -1.29 2.76
CA ASP A 322 7.48 -0.79 1.55
C ASP A 322 6.02 -1.30 1.45
N ARG A 323 5.60 -2.18 2.36
CA ARG A 323 4.20 -2.63 2.57
C ARG A 323 3.52 -1.94 3.76
N GLY A 324 4.24 -1.13 4.54
CA GLY A 324 3.74 -0.48 5.75
C GLY A 324 3.36 -1.48 6.86
N ILE A 325 4.21 -2.48 7.10
CA ILE A 325 4.06 -3.48 8.19
C ILE A 325 5.14 -3.24 9.24
N ASN A 326 4.73 -3.13 10.51
CA ASN A 326 5.63 -3.16 11.65
C ASN A 326 6.18 -4.59 11.91
N ALA A 327 7.16 -4.99 11.10
CA ALA A 327 7.85 -6.28 11.22
C ALA A 327 9.28 -6.22 10.66
N VAL A 328 10.22 -6.93 11.30
CA VAL A 328 11.61 -7.12 10.84
C VAL A 328 11.82 -8.51 10.22
N ARG A 329 12.84 -8.66 9.39
CA ARG A 329 13.13 -9.94 8.72
C ARG A 329 13.90 -10.90 9.64
N GLN A 330 13.60 -12.20 9.55
CA GLN A 330 14.42 -13.25 10.14
C GLN A 330 15.77 -13.42 9.42
N GLU A 331 16.73 -13.97 10.16
CA GLU A 331 18.03 -14.44 9.70
C GLU A 331 17.95 -15.86 9.12
N HIS A 332 18.89 -16.19 8.23
CA HIS A 332 18.90 -17.50 7.58
C HIS A 332 19.70 -18.51 8.39
N VAL A 333 18.99 -19.43 9.05
CA VAL A 333 19.58 -20.64 9.64
C VAL A 333 20.16 -21.51 8.50
N GLY A 334 21.47 -21.73 8.52
CA GLY A 334 22.16 -22.61 7.56
C GLY A 334 22.05 -24.10 7.95
N PRO A 335 22.29 -25.05 7.03
CA PRO A 335 22.07 -26.48 7.28
C PRO A 335 22.90 -27.04 8.44
N HIS A 336 24.15 -26.59 8.63
CA HIS A 336 24.96 -27.02 9.78
C HIS A 336 24.40 -26.53 11.12
N ALA A 337 23.88 -25.29 11.18
CA ALA A 337 23.25 -24.74 12.37
C ALA A 337 21.87 -25.38 12.64
N MET A 338 21.13 -25.75 11.59
CA MET A 338 19.90 -26.52 11.73
C MET A 338 20.18 -27.94 12.26
N ALA A 339 21.23 -28.60 11.75
CA ALA A 339 21.66 -29.92 12.23
C ALA A 339 22.21 -29.87 13.67
N ALA A 340 22.81 -28.77 14.11
CA ALA A 340 23.20 -28.54 15.51
C ALA A 340 21.96 -28.48 16.42
N PHE A 341 20.98 -27.64 16.07
CA PHE A 341 19.71 -27.55 16.80
C PHE A 341 18.92 -28.87 16.80
N GLU A 342 18.96 -29.65 15.72
CA GLU A 342 18.35 -30.99 15.66
C GLU A 342 19.06 -32.02 16.58
N ARG A 343 20.31 -31.77 17.00
CA ARG A 343 20.99 -32.52 18.07
C ARG A 343 20.71 -31.96 19.49
N GLY A 344 19.97 -30.86 19.60
CA GLY A 344 19.69 -30.18 20.87
C GLY A 344 20.74 -29.13 21.28
N GLU A 345 21.71 -28.80 20.42
CA GLU A 345 22.70 -27.76 20.70
C GLU A 345 22.06 -26.36 20.66
N PRO A 346 22.49 -25.41 21.52
CA PRO A 346 22.01 -24.03 21.49
C PRO A 346 22.49 -23.31 20.21
N VAL A 347 21.62 -22.49 19.62
CA VAL A 347 21.88 -21.85 18.32
C VAL A 347 21.30 -20.44 18.34
N ALA A 348 22.15 -19.47 18.65
CA ALA A 348 21.79 -18.05 18.77
C ALA A 348 21.11 -17.41 17.54
N VAL A 349 21.20 -18.02 16.35
CA VAL A 349 20.42 -17.59 15.16
C VAL A 349 18.94 -17.97 15.29
N ILE A 350 18.63 -19.11 15.91
CA ILE A 350 17.27 -19.59 16.13
C ILE A 350 16.64 -18.81 17.28
N GLU A 351 17.32 -18.66 18.41
CA GLU A 351 16.83 -17.87 19.56
C GLU A 351 16.46 -16.42 19.15
N ARG A 352 17.33 -15.74 18.40
CA ARG A 352 17.03 -14.40 17.85
C ARG A 352 15.88 -14.43 16.84
N ASN A 353 15.76 -15.47 16.02
CA ASN A 353 14.63 -15.65 15.11
C ASN A 353 13.30 -15.91 15.82
N GLU A 354 13.31 -16.53 16.99
CA GLU A 354 12.13 -16.77 17.83
C GLU A 354 11.68 -15.48 18.54
N ALA A 355 12.63 -14.69 19.06
CA ALA A 355 12.36 -13.34 19.55
C ALA A 355 11.78 -12.43 18.44
N ILE A 356 12.32 -12.51 17.21
CA ILE A 356 11.79 -11.80 16.03
C ILE A 356 10.34 -12.24 15.70
N VAL A 357 9.99 -13.53 15.84
CA VAL A 357 8.61 -13.99 15.64
C VAL A 357 7.68 -13.32 16.66
N VAL A 358 8.04 -13.33 17.94
CA VAL A 358 7.21 -12.73 19.00
C VAL A 358 7.05 -11.22 18.81
N ALA A 359 8.15 -10.50 18.52
CA ALA A 359 8.12 -9.07 18.27
C ALA A 359 7.28 -8.70 17.04
N ASN A 360 7.38 -9.48 15.95
CA ASN A 360 6.60 -9.25 14.74
C ASN A 360 5.11 -9.60 14.91
N GLU A 361 4.78 -10.69 15.61
CA GLU A 361 3.39 -11.03 15.92
C GLU A 361 2.76 -9.92 16.78
N LEU A 362 3.49 -9.37 17.75
CA LEU A 362 3.05 -8.22 18.56
C LEU A 362 2.93 -6.91 17.76
N GLY A 363 3.91 -6.60 16.90
CA GLY A 363 3.91 -5.39 16.06
C GLY A 363 2.74 -5.36 15.08
N ILE A 364 2.48 -6.49 14.39
CA ILE A 364 1.34 -6.66 13.49
C ILE A 364 0.00 -6.55 14.26
N GLU A 365 -0.07 -7.12 15.46
CA GLU A 365 -1.29 -7.09 16.28
C GLU A 365 -1.56 -5.70 16.89
N THR A 366 -0.50 -4.92 17.13
CA THR A 366 -0.57 -3.50 17.50
C THR A 366 -1.05 -2.65 16.31
N ASP A 367 -0.47 -2.85 15.11
CA ASP A 367 -0.89 -2.20 13.87
C ASP A 367 -2.39 -2.46 13.54
N LYS A 368 -2.92 -3.63 13.90
CA LYS A 368 -4.35 -3.95 13.80
C LYS A 368 -5.18 -3.18 14.83
N ARG A 369 -4.84 -3.29 16.12
CA ARG A 369 -5.57 -2.58 17.19
C ARG A 369 -5.62 -1.08 16.95
N GLN A 370 -4.52 -0.49 16.48
CA GLN A 370 -4.52 0.93 16.11
C GLN A 370 -5.43 1.19 14.91
N ALA A 371 -5.45 0.34 13.89
CA ALA A 371 -6.38 0.48 12.76
C ALA A 371 -7.87 0.30 13.14
N GLU A 372 -8.15 -0.53 14.15
CA GLU A 372 -9.49 -0.70 14.74
C GLU A 372 -9.89 0.53 15.57
N VAL A 373 -8.99 1.07 16.40
CA VAL A 373 -9.19 2.33 17.14
C VAL A 373 -9.39 3.50 16.18
N ASP A 374 -8.59 3.62 15.13
CA ASP A 374 -8.75 4.59 14.04
C ASP A 374 -10.12 4.47 13.36
N LEU A 375 -10.58 3.24 13.10
CA LEU A 375 -11.87 2.97 12.49
C LEU A 375 -13.02 3.31 13.45
N LEU A 376 -12.91 2.95 14.73
CA LEU A 376 -13.88 3.29 15.77
C LEU A 376 -13.93 4.80 16.02
N ALA A 377 -12.80 5.51 15.97
CA ALA A 377 -12.77 6.97 16.02
C ALA A 377 -13.46 7.61 14.81
N ARG A 378 -13.25 7.09 13.60
CA ARG A 378 -13.93 7.53 12.37
C ARG A 378 -15.43 7.20 12.38
N LEU A 379 -15.81 6.01 12.86
CA LEU A 379 -17.20 5.60 13.03
C LEU A 379 -17.89 6.44 14.10
N THR A 380 -17.22 6.72 15.22
CA THR A 380 -17.73 7.62 16.27
C THR A 380 -17.87 9.04 15.74
N ALA A 381 -16.89 9.58 15.01
CA ALA A 381 -17.01 10.88 14.36
C ALA A 381 -18.14 10.90 13.32
N CYS A 382 -18.34 9.82 12.56
CA CYS A 382 -19.44 9.69 11.60
C CYS A 382 -20.80 9.55 12.29
N LEU A 383 -20.91 8.78 13.37
CA LEU A 383 -22.12 8.63 14.19
C LEU A 383 -22.44 9.90 14.97
N GLN A 384 -21.43 10.64 15.43
CA GLN A 384 -21.57 11.94 16.08
C GLN A 384 -21.93 13.03 15.06
N GLN A 385 -21.41 12.96 13.82
CA GLN A 385 -21.85 13.77 12.69
C GLN A 385 -23.27 13.40 12.23
N GLN A 386 -23.63 12.12 12.25
CA GLN A 386 -25.01 11.68 12.08
C GLN A 386 -25.85 12.13 13.27
N TYR A 387 -25.37 12.19 14.49
CA TYR A 387 -26.08 12.82 15.59
C TYR A 387 -26.13 14.36 15.41
N GLN A 388 -25.20 14.98 14.66
CA GLN A 388 -25.35 16.35 14.14
C GLN A 388 -26.22 16.46 12.86
N LEU A 389 -26.80 15.36 12.34
CA LEU A 389 -27.65 15.35 11.12
C LEU A 389 -29.02 14.65 11.32
N VAL A 390 -29.14 13.81 12.35
CA VAL A 390 -30.27 13.03 12.88
C VAL A 390 -30.60 13.45 14.31
N ALA A 391 -29.75 14.23 14.94
CA ALA A 391 -30.27 15.41 15.59
C ALA A 391 -30.19 16.69 14.69
N SER A 392 -30.12 16.57 13.35
CA SER A 392 -30.81 17.50 12.41
C SER A 392 -32.13 16.93 11.78
N LYS A 393 -33.00 16.13 12.43
CA LYS A 393 -33.07 15.68 13.84
C LYS A 393 -33.16 16.90 14.90
N ALA A 394 -33.34 16.92 16.29
CA ALA A 394 -34.45 17.53 17.22
C ALA A 394 -34.54 18.81 18.27
N ALA A 395 -34.61 20.15 17.90
CA ALA A 395 -34.74 21.50 18.59
C ALA A 395 -34.57 22.89 17.75
N ILE A 396 -34.17 22.98 16.46
CA ILE A 396 -34.49 24.06 15.44
C ILE A 396 -35.88 23.93 14.78
N GLN A 397 -36.03 23.44 13.53
CA GLN A 397 -37.25 23.29 12.68
C GLN A 397 -38.01 21.97 12.95
N LYS A 398 -39.21 21.82 13.55
CA LYS A 398 -40.40 22.63 13.92
C LYS A 398 -40.36 24.14 14.20
N MET A 399 -39.28 24.87 14.44
CA MET A 399 -39.34 26.33 14.53
C MET A 399 -39.53 27.14 13.22
N ARG A 400 -39.61 26.51 12.03
CA ARG A 400 -40.43 27.10 10.93
C ARG A 400 -41.92 27.16 11.32
N HIS A 401 -42.42 26.39 12.30
CA HIS A 401 -43.70 26.64 12.98
C HIS A 401 -43.65 27.84 13.92
N ARG A 402 -42.49 28.24 14.48
CA ARG A 402 -42.35 29.57 15.13
C ARG A 402 -42.45 30.67 14.07
N VAL A 403 -41.90 30.46 12.87
CA VAL A 403 -42.05 31.41 11.74
C VAL A 403 -43.48 31.42 11.19
N GLU A 404 -44.13 30.26 11.01
CA GLU A 404 -45.54 30.16 10.60
C GLU A 404 -46.46 30.81 11.66
N ALA A 405 -46.19 30.62 12.96
CA ALA A 405 -46.92 31.31 14.03
C ALA A 405 -46.64 32.83 14.12
N VAL A 406 -45.41 33.28 13.83
CA VAL A 406 -45.08 34.71 13.73
C VAL A 406 -45.71 35.33 12.49
N ALA A 407 -45.75 34.63 11.35
CA ALA A 407 -46.43 35.06 10.13
C ALA A 407 -47.95 35.15 10.33
N GLN A 408 -48.55 34.20 11.05
CA GLN A 408 -49.96 34.27 11.47
C GLN A 408 -50.23 35.50 12.35
N ARG A 409 -49.35 35.79 13.33
CA ARG A 409 -49.48 37.01 14.16
C ARG A 409 -49.25 38.29 13.36
N ALA A 410 -48.31 38.31 12.41
CA ALA A 410 -48.08 39.43 11.52
C ALA A 410 -49.26 39.69 10.57
N ALA A 411 -49.94 38.64 10.09
CA ALA A 411 -51.17 38.74 9.31
C ALA A 411 -52.33 39.34 10.12
N VAL A 412 -52.41 39.04 11.42
CA VAL A 412 -53.37 39.70 12.32
C VAL A 412 -53.01 41.18 12.52
N ILE A 413 -51.74 41.51 12.77
CA ILE A 413 -51.29 42.91 12.94
C ILE A 413 -51.53 43.73 11.66
N GLY A 414 -51.25 43.15 10.49
CA GLY A 414 -51.51 43.76 9.18
C GLY A 414 -52.99 43.99 8.83
N SER A 415 -53.92 43.57 9.69
CA SER A 415 -55.35 43.91 9.55
C SER A 415 -55.75 45.22 10.25
N SER A 416 -54.88 45.79 11.09
CA SER A 416 -55.17 47.03 11.84
C SER A 416 -54.82 48.28 11.03
N LYS A 417 -55.84 48.97 10.51
CA LYS A 417 -55.68 50.22 9.75
C LYS A 417 -55.51 51.43 10.67
N THR A 418 -54.33 52.06 10.68
CA THR A 418 -54.24 53.52 10.91
C THR A 418 -54.70 54.26 9.64
N LYS A 419 -55.37 55.41 9.82
CA LYS A 419 -56.08 56.10 8.73
C LYS A 419 -55.18 57.06 7.94
N ALA A 420 -55.10 56.86 6.63
CA ALA A 420 -54.88 57.92 5.64
C ALA A 420 -55.43 57.44 4.27
N ALA A 421 -55.89 58.38 3.43
CA ALA A 421 -56.49 58.19 2.11
C ALA A 421 -57.79 57.35 2.02
N VAL A 422 -58.79 57.89 1.34
CA VAL A 422 -60.11 57.31 1.12
C VAL A 422 -60.08 56.37 -0.09
N ILE A 423 -60.66 55.17 0.07
CA ILE A 423 -61.27 54.39 -1.03
C ILE A 423 -62.63 53.92 -0.52
N ASP A 424 -63.63 53.96 -1.40
CA ASP A 424 -65.04 53.76 -1.09
C ASP A 424 -65.38 52.36 -0.54
N ARG A 425 -66.35 52.33 0.39
CA ARG A 425 -66.89 51.13 1.02
C ARG A 425 -67.84 50.37 0.08
N GLN A 426 -68.61 51.08 -0.74
CA GLN A 426 -69.64 50.51 -1.61
C GLN A 426 -69.04 49.63 -2.72
N GLN A 427 -67.85 50.00 -3.22
CA GLN A 427 -67.03 49.16 -4.11
C GLN A 427 -66.62 47.81 -3.50
N VAL A 428 -66.31 47.74 -2.20
CA VAL A 428 -65.84 46.50 -1.54
C VAL A 428 -66.99 45.54 -1.27
N GLU A 429 -68.14 46.05 -0.79
CA GLU A 429 -69.32 45.23 -0.52
C GLU A 429 -69.89 44.60 -1.82
N THR A 430 -69.80 45.31 -2.95
CA THR A 430 -70.16 44.80 -4.29
C THR A 430 -69.31 43.59 -4.73
N ILE A 431 -68.02 43.55 -4.37
CA ILE A 431 -67.10 42.44 -4.74
C ILE A 431 -67.32 41.21 -3.84
N LEU A 432 -67.67 41.42 -2.56
CA LEU A 432 -67.98 40.34 -1.61
C LEU A 432 -69.31 39.63 -1.94
N ALA A 433 -70.32 40.38 -2.40
CA ALA A 433 -71.58 39.79 -2.89
C ALA A 433 -71.35 38.89 -4.13
N ARG A 434 -70.47 39.28 -5.06
CA ARG A 434 -70.23 38.56 -6.31
C ARG A 434 -69.42 37.26 -6.12
N SER A 435 -68.62 37.16 -5.06
CA SER A 435 -67.77 36.00 -4.77
C SER A 435 -68.47 34.94 -3.89
N THR A 436 -69.33 35.37 -2.96
CA THR A 436 -70.15 34.45 -2.14
C THR A 436 -71.18 33.67 -2.97
N TRP A 437 -71.79 34.31 -3.98
CA TRP A 437 -72.73 33.66 -4.92
C TRP A 437 -72.10 32.48 -5.68
N LEU A 438 -70.86 32.62 -6.16
CA LEU A 438 -70.15 31.57 -6.93
C LEU A 438 -69.78 30.34 -6.08
N LEU A 439 -69.48 30.51 -4.80
CA LEU A 439 -69.11 29.41 -3.91
C LEU A 439 -70.32 28.62 -3.41
N ALA A 440 -71.51 29.23 -3.33
CA ALA A 440 -72.74 28.53 -2.99
C ALA A 440 -73.15 27.49 -4.06
N GLN A 441 -72.92 27.78 -5.34
CA GLN A 441 -73.51 27.01 -6.45
C GLN A 441 -72.80 25.67 -6.76
N LYS A 442 -71.65 25.37 -6.14
CA LYS A 442 -70.88 24.12 -6.41
C LYS A 442 -71.03 23.02 -5.35
N LYS A 443 -72.06 23.09 -4.50
CA LYS A 443 -72.39 22.05 -3.51
C LYS A 443 -73.56 21.14 -3.95
N ALA A 444 -73.53 20.65 -5.20
CA ALA A 444 -74.62 19.87 -5.79
C ALA A 444 -74.16 18.70 -6.68
N ARG A 445 -73.80 17.57 -6.04
CA ARG A 445 -74.10 16.18 -6.47
C ARG A 445 -73.67 15.20 -5.36
N HIS A 446 -74.46 14.15 -5.15
CA HIS A 446 -74.40 13.32 -3.93
C HIS A 446 -73.42 12.16 -4.03
N ALA A 447 -72.71 11.89 -2.93
CA ALA A 447 -72.29 10.54 -2.50
C ALA A 447 -71.86 10.59 -1.02
N THR A 448 -72.65 10.03 -0.10
CA THR A 448 -72.32 9.94 1.32
C THR A 448 -71.44 8.72 1.61
N LEU A 449 -70.21 8.95 2.06
CA LEU A 449 -69.37 7.89 2.64
C LEU A 449 -69.89 7.50 4.03
N PRO A 450 -70.03 6.20 4.38
CA PRO A 450 -70.52 5.78 5.69
C PRO A 450 -69.68 6.29 6.87
N SER A 451 -70.35 6.83 7.89
CA SER A 451 -69.75 7.49 9.07
C SER A 451 -68.63 6.68 9.73
N ALA A 452 -68.81 5.36 9.87
CA ALA A 452 -67.84 4.47 10.50
C ALA A 452 -66.45 4.47 9.84
N ILE A 453 -66.39 4.64 8.51
CA ILE A 453 -65.12 4.66 7.76
C ILE A 453 -64.40 6.00 8.01
N ALA A 454 -65.13 7.12 7.96
CA ALA A 454 -64.59 8.45 8.15
C ALA A 454 -63.93 8.62 9.54
N GLY A 455 -64.56 8.12 10.60
CA GLY A 455 -63.99 8.12 11.96
C GLY A 455 -62.64 7.39 12.05
N SER A 456 -62.54 6.19 11.45
CA SER A 456 -61.30 5.41 11.45
C SER A 456 -60.14 6.11 10.71
N ILE A 457 -60.46 6.81 9.62
CA ILE A 457 -59.48 7.58 8.84
C ILE A 457 -59.05 8.83 9.59
N ALA A 458 -59.98 9.54 10.24
CA ALA A 458 -59.67 10.71 11.07
C ALA A 458 -58.72 10.36 12.22
N VAL A 459 -59.02 9.31 12.99
CA VAL A 459 -58.15 8.86 14.10
C VAL A 459 -56.76 8.44 13.60
N ARG A 460 -56.67 7.69 12.50
CA ARG A 460 -55.37 7.32 11.90
C ARG A 460 -54.60 8.53 11.36
N ALA A 461 -55.28 9.49 10.74
CA ALA A 461 -54.65 10.73 10.27
C ALA A 461 -54.15 11.60 11.43
N GLN A 462 -54.88 11.65 12.54
CA GLN A 462 -54.50 12.42 13.74
C GLN A 462 -53.31 11.76 14.47
N ALA A 463 -53.28 10.44 14.57
CA ALA A 463 -52.11 9.70 15.07
C ALA A 463 -50.88 9.86 14.16
N LEU A 464 -51.04 9.79 12.83
CA LEU A 464 -49.98 10.06 11.86
C LEU A 464 -49.50 11.53 11.93
N ALA A 465 -50.39 12.49 12.15
CA ALA A 465 -50.04 13.89 12.33
C ALA A 465 -49.24 14.12 13.62
N GLN A 466 -49.60 13.44 14.72
CA GLN A 466 -48.82 13.45 15.96
C GLN A 466 -47.44 12.79 15.79
N GLN A 467 -47.35 11.67 15.05
CA GLN A 467 -46.07 11.06 14.72
C GLN A 467 -45.22 11.92 13.78
N LEU A 468 -45.81 12.60 12.79
CA LEU A 468 -45.12 13.57 11.94
C LEU A 468 -44.67 14.79 12.72
N ALA A 469 -45.50 15.31 13.63
CA ALA A 469 -45.13 16.38 14.55
C ALA A 469 -43.98 15.94 15.45
N SER A 470 -43.99 14.72 16.00
CA SER A 470 -42.88 14.13 16.75
C SER A 470 -41.64 13.93 15.89
N VAL A 471 -41.75 13.47 14.63
CA VAL A 471 -40.62 13.31 13.71
C VAL A 471 -40.08 14.65 13.21
N ASN A 472 -40.90 15.72 13.18
CA ASN A 472 -40.53 17.09 12.78
C ASN A 472 -40.10 17.97 13.95
N GLU A 473 -40.58 17.69 15.17
CA GLU A 473 -39.97 18.14 16.41
C GLU A 473 -38.70 17.35 16.68
N GLN A 474 -38.66 16.13 16.19
CA GLN A 474 -37.42 15.52 15.88
C GLN A 474 -36.76 16.21 14.70
N ARG A 475 -37.26 16.73 13.57
CA ARG A 475 -36.41 17.28 12.46
C ARG A 475 -35.70 18.65 12.67
N ARG A 476 -35.34 18.93 13.93
CA ARG A 476 -35.03 20.18 14.65
C ARG A 476 -33.49 20.45 15.15
N SER A 477 -32.74 19.81 16.12
CA SER A 477 -31.86 20.40 17.21
C SER A 477 -30.40 20.60 16.93
N LEU A 478 -29.66 19.52 16.88
CA LEU A 478 -28.28 19.42 16.50
C LEU A 478 -28.08 19.80 15.02
N ASN A 479 -29.00 20.55 14.40
CA ASN A 479 -28.70 21.56 13.38
C ASN A 479 -28.29 22.92 14.03
N ASN A 480 -28.99 23.40 15.08
CA ASN A 480 -28.46 24.41 16.02
C ASN A 480 -27.21 23.89 16.75
N VAL A 481 -27.14 22.62 17.15
CA VAL A 481 -25.89 22.09 17.73
C VAL A 481 -24.83 21.79 16.66
N LYS A 482 -25.18 21.59 15.38
CA LYS A 482 -24.22 21.65 14.25
C LYS A 482 -23.73 23.07 13.97
N ILE A 483 -24.55 24.09 14.23
CA ILE A 483 -24.11 25.51 14.26
C ILE A 483 -23.19 25.74 15.47
N TYR A 484 -23.57 25.26 16.65
CA TYR A 484 -22.78 25.33 17.89
C TYR A 484 -21.44 24.60 17.77
N LEU A 485 -21.42 23.36 17.27
CA LEU A 485 -20.20 22.59 17.03
C LEU A 485 -19.35 23.15 15.90
N LYS A 486 -19.94 23.82 14.88
CA LYS A 486 -19.16 24.66 13.96
C LYS A 486 -18.52 25.85 14.68
N GLY A 487 -19.15 26.39 15.71
CA GLY A 487 -18.56 27.36 16.64
C GLY A 487 -17.40 26.73 17.43
N VAL A 488 -17.66 25.66 18.18
CA VAL A 488 -16.66 24.96 19.01
C VAL A 488 -15.45 24.48 18.17
N GLN A 489 -15.67 23.94 16.97
CA GLN A 489 -14.59 23.54 16.06
C GLN A 489 -13.74 24.74 15.60
N ARG A 490 -14.34 25.92 15.38
CA ARG A 490 -13.59 27.15 15.10
C ARG A 490 -12.81 27.61 16.33
N SER A 491 -13.43 27.63 17.51
CA SER A 491 -12.76 28.01 18.76
C SER A 491 -11.58 27.08 19.09
N PHE A 492 -11.73 25.77 18.86
CA PHE A 492 -10.66 24.79 19.06
C PHE A 492 -9.53 24.98 18.03
N ALA A 493 -9.84 25.17 16.75
CA ALA A 493 -8.83 25.46 15.73
C ALA A 493 -8.08 26.78 16.01
N HIS A 494 -8.77 27.84 16.45
CA HIS A 494 -8.13 29.08 16.89
C HIS A 494 -7.27 28.91 18.15
N HIS A 495 -7.67 28.04 19.09
CA HIS A 495 -6.85 27.73 20.26
C HIS A 495 -5.59 26.95 19.88
N GLN A 496 -5.71 25.91 19.05
CA GLN A 496 -4.55 25.17 18.52
C GLN A 496 -3.59 26.09 17.78
N ALA A 497 -4.08 26.92 16.87
CA ALA A 497 -3.25 27.88 16.13
C ALA A 497 -2.52 28.88 17.06
N ARG A 498 -3.15 29.33 18.16
CA ARG A 498 -2.47 30.18 19.16
C ARG A 498 -1.40 29.43 19.96
N VAL A 499 -1.62 28.15 20.30
CA VAL A 499 -0.61 27.32 20.98
C VAL A 499 0.57 27.01 20.05
N GLU A 500 0.32 26.77 18.76
CA GLU A 500 1.36 26.59 17.75
C GLU A 500 2.17 27.88 17.50
N GLN A 501 1.50 29.03 17.39
CA GLN A 501 2.14 30.35 17.31
C GLN A 501 2.98 30.67 18.56
N GLN A 502 2.48 30.36 19.76
CA GLN A 502 3.23 30.58 21.00
C GLN A 502 4.49 29.72 21.05
N ARG A 503 4.40 28.42 20.71
CA ARG A 503 5.57 27.52 20.66
C ARG A 503 6.59 27.95 19.60
N LEU A 504 6.14 28.45 18.46
CA LEU A 504 7.04 29.04 17.45
C LEU A 504 7.76 30.27 18.02
N ALA A 505 7.07 31.19 18.68
CA ALA A 505 7.69 32.36 19.31
C ALA A 505 8.69 31.98 20.43
N GLU A 506 8.36 30.98 21.26
CA GLU A 506 9.25 30.42 22.28
C GLU A 506 10.51 29.78 21.65
N ALA A 507 10.36 29.08 20.51
CA ALA A 507 11.47 28.48 19.78
C ALA A 507 12.33 29.51 19.02
N GLU A 508 11.73 30.54 18.42
CA GLU A 508 12.46 31.67 17.80
C GLU A 508 13.26 32.44 18.86
N ALA A 509 12.65 32.79 20.01
CA ALA A 509 13.33 33.49 21.10
C ALA A 509 14.48 32.66 21.70
N LEU A 510 14.32 31.34 21.78
CA LEU A 510 15.39 30.43 22.18
C LEU A 510 16.57 30.44 21.18
N VAL A 511 16.30 30.31 19.88
CA VAL A 511 17.36 30.38 18.84
C VAL A 511 18.03 31.76 18.82
N ALA A 512 17.26 32.83 19.05
CA ALA A 512 17.76 34.20 19.11
C ALA A 512 18.71 34.48 20.30
N THR A 513 18.78 33.61 21.32
CA THR A 513 19.51 33.89 22.58
C THR A 513 20.50 32.80 23.04
N VAL A 514 20.29 31.54 22.63
CA VAL A 514 21.06 30.38 23.12
C VAL A 514 22.55 30.43 22.71
N MET A 515 23.41 29.98 23.64
CA MET A 515 24.85 29.80 23.43
C MET A 515 25.29 28.38 23.84
N PRO A 516 26.30 27.78 23.17
CA PRO A 516 26.99 28.27 21.97
C PRO A 516 26.05 28.41 20.77
N ARG A 517 26.46 29.19 19.76
CA ARG A 517 25.68 29.46 18.54
C ARG A 517 25.04 28.17 18.02
N PRO A 518 23.70 28.09 17.84
CA PRO A 518 22.99 26.83 17.64
C PRO A 518 23.05 26.34 16.18
N TYR A 519 24.15 26.62 15.50
CA TYR A 519 24.39 26.37 14.10
C TYR A 519 25.89 26.29 13.81
N ARG A 520 26.26 25.66 12.71
CA ARG A 520 27.62 25.64 12.15
C ARG A 520 27.60 25.74 10.63
N MET A 521 28.74 26.13 10.06
CA MET A 521 28.89 26.26 8.60
C MET A 521 29.60 25.03 8.04
N GLU A 522 28.90 24.23 7.22
CA GLU A 522 29.47 23.10 6.49
C GLU A 522 29.43 23.41 4.99
N ASN A 523 30.59 23.44 4.31
CA ASN A 523 30.68 23.69 2.87
C ASN A 523 29.90 24.95 2.38
N ARG A 524 29.94 26.04 3.18
CA ARG A 524 29.18 27.29 3.01
C ARG A 524 27.65 27.18 3.19
N LEU A 525 27.14 26.07 3.72
CA LEU A 525 25.74 25.90 4.11
C LEU A 525 25.57 26.05 5.63
N LEU A 526 24.48 26.71 6.03
CA LEU A 526 24.07 26.83 7.43
C LEU A 526 23.40 25.53 7.90
N VAL A 527 24.03 24.85 8.85
CA VAL A 527 23.56 23.58 9.43
C VAL A 527 23.20 23.80 10.90
N PRO A 528 21.94 23.59 11.33
CA PRO A 528 21.56 23.69 12.74
C PRO A 528 22.32 22.67 13.60
N ASP A 529 22.93 23.14 14.70
CA ASP A 529 23.65 22.31 15.65
C ASP A 529 23.01 22.46 17.03
N LEU A 530 22.32 21.41 17.46
CA LEU A 530 21.59 21.38 18.73
C LEU A 530 22.40 20.68 19.85
N SER A 531 23.68 20.39 19.64
CA SER A 531 24.52 19.67 20.61
C SER A 531 24.74 20.46 21.91
N GLY A 532 24.79 21.80 21.84
CA GLY A 532 24.83 22.69 22.99
C GLY A 532 23.50 22.87 23.74
N MET A 533 22.40 22.24 23.29
CA MET A 533 21.08 22.39 23.90
C MET A 533 20.71 21.25 24.83
N THR A 534 20.01 21.57 25.92
CA THR A 534 19.37 20.58 26.81
C THR A 534 18.30 19.77 26.06
N ALA A 535 17.96 18.58 26.58
CA ALA A 535 16.93 17.73 25.98
C ALA A 535 15.56 18.41 25.82
N ALA A 536 15.19 19.31 26.75
CA ALA A 536 13.95 20.08 26.67
C ALA A 536 13.98 21.12 25.54
N GLN A 537 15.08 21.85 25.39
CA GLN A 537 15.30 22.79 24.29
C GLN A 537 15.32 22.05 22.93
N GLN A 538 16.02 20.92 22.84
CA GLN A 538 16.00 20.07 21.64
C GLN A 538 14.59 19.56 21.30
N ALA A 539 13.77 19.23 22.31
CA ALA A 539 12.39 18.81 22.10
C ALA A 539 11.50 19.95 21.60
N LEU A 540 11.63 21.17 22.15
CA LEU A 540 10.92 22.37 21.68
C LEU A 540 11.24 22.65 20.20
N ILE A 541 12.52 22.73 19.85
CA ILE A 541 12.99 22.98 18.46
C ILE A 541 12.49 21.90 17.48
N ARG A 542 12.42 20.63 17.92
CA ARG A 542 11.89 19.52 17.11
C ARG A 542 10.36 19.45 17.05
N SER A 543 9.63 20.23 17.87
CA SER A 543 8.16 20.25 17.92
C SER A 543 7.52 21.34 17.05
N VAL A 544 8.33 22.26 16.52
CA VAL A 544 7.94 23.41 15.70
C VAL A 544 8.21 23.11 14.21
N ASP A 545 7.55 23.82 13.30
CA ASP A 545 7.73 23.62 11.86
C ASP A 545 9.19 23.83 11.41
N ARG A 546 9.66 22.92 10.56
CA ARG A 546 11.06 22.87 10.11
C ARG A 546 11.43 24.03 9.19
N GLN A 547 10.49 24.57 8.41
CA GLN A 547 10.75 25.69 7.51
C GLN A 547 10.77 27.02 8.27
N ALA A 548 9.87 27.19 9.24
CA ALA A 548 9.91 28.31 10.19
C ALA A 548 11.23 28.32 11.00
N MET A 549 11.63 27.18 11.57
CA MET A 549 12.91 27.08 12.29
C MET A 549 14.12 27.36 11.39
N PHE A 550 14.11 26.95 10.12
CA PHE A 550 15.20 27.27 9.19
C PHE A 550 15.37 28.78 8.97
N ILE A 551 14.25 29.53 8.88
CA ILE A 551 14.26 30.99 8.80
C ILE A 551 14.81 31.61 10.09
N ALA A 552 14.44 31.08 11.26
CA ALA A 552 14.93 31.55 12.55
C ALA A 552 16.46 31.37 12.71
N PHE A 553 17.01 30.22 12.30
CA PHE A 553 18.46 30.02 12.27
C PHE A 553 19.16 30.96 11.29
N GLY A 554 18.57 31.24 10.13
CA GLY A 554 19.08 32.22 9.16
C GLY A 554 19.20 33.62 9.76
N ARG A 555 18.11 34.13 10.34
CA ARG A 555 18.08 35.46 11.00
C ARG A 555 19.14 35.56 12.11
N ARG A 556 19.23 34.55 12.98
CA ARG A 556 20.23 34.52 14.06
C ARG A 556 21.67 34.52 13.52
N HIS A 557 21.93 33.86 12.39
CA HIS A 557 23.25 33.89 11.74
C HIS A 557 23.60 35.28 11.19
N GLU A 558 22.65 35.97 10.57
CA GLU A 558 22.81 37.34 10.06
C GLU A 558 23.09 38.33 11.21
N GLU A 559 22.31 38.26 12.29
CA GLU A 559 22.51 39.02 13.53
C GLU A 559 23.90 38.78 14.15
N ASP A 560 24.34 37.51 14.22
CA ASP A 560 25.66 37.12 14.72
C ASP A 560 26.81 37.67 13.87
N CYS A 561 26.67 37.69 12.54
CA CYS A 561 27.66 38.25 11.63
C CYS A 561 27.79 39.77 11.79
N LEU A 562 26.66 40.49 11.85
CA LEU A 562 26.66 41.94 12.09
C LEU A 562 27.26 42.29 13.46
N ALA A 563 27.00 41.48 14.49
CA ALA A 563 27.58 41.67 15.82
C ALA A 563 29.10 41.43 15.85
N ASP A 564 29.62 40.51 15.04
CA ASP A 564 31.07 40.26 14.94
C ASP A 564 31.78 41.32 14.09
N GLU A 565 31.15 41.81 13.01
CA GLU A 565 31.63 42.94 12.21
C GLU A 565 31.70 44.23 13.03
N ALA A 566 30.65 44.55 13.80
CA ALA A 566 30.63 45.72 14.69
C ALA A 566 31.74 45.67 15.76
N LYS A 567 32.03 44.49 16.33
CA LYS A 567 33.18 44.30 17.24
C LYS A 567 34.51 44.52 16.52
N ALA A 568 34.67 44.00 15.30
CA ALA A 568 35.89 44.19 14.52
C ALA A 568 36.15 45.67 14.21
N ILE A 569 35.10 46.42 13.83
CA ILE A 569 35.16 47.87 13.61
C ILE A 569 35.53 48.60 14.91
N SER A 570 34.89 48.28 16.04
CA SER A 570 35.21 48.89 17.35
C SER A 570 36.66 48.62 17.76
N ALA A 571 37.13 47.38 17.64
CA ALA A 571 38.50 46.99 17.99
C ALA A 571 39.56 47.54 17.01
N ALA A 572 39.16 47.96 15.81
CA ALA A 572 40.02 48.72 14.89
C ALA A 572 40.08 50.19 15.28
N ALA A 573 38.94 50.80 15.63
CA ALA A 573 38.85 52.18 16.10
C ALA A 573 39.59 52.41 17.43
N GLU A 574 39.54 51.45 18.36
CA GLU A 574 40.30 51.49 19.62
C GLU A 574 41.81 51.44 19.37
N ARG A 575 42.27 50.53 18.51
CA ARG A 575 43.69 50.49 18.08
C ARG A 575 44.12 51.79 17.41
N GLN A 576 43.27 52.39 16.59
CA GLN A 576 43.56 53.68 15.95
C GLN A 576 43.58 54.85 16.95
N ARG A 577 42.81 54.80 18.04
CA ARG A 577 42.89 55.77 19.15
C ARG A 577 44.15 55.58 19.98
N GLN A 578 44.53 54.34 20.30
CA GLN A 578 45.78 54.03 21.00
C GLN A 578 46.99 54.54 20.21
N PHE A 579 47.05 54.22 18.92
CA PHE A 579 48.11 54.69 18.02
C PHE A 579 48.21 56.22 17.91
N LYS A 580 47.08 56.94 18.04
CA LYS A 580 47.11 58.42 18.13
C LYS A 580 47.64 58.92 19.48
N LEU A 581 47.19 58.34 20.59
CA LEU A 581 47.67 58.70 21.93
C LEU A 581 49.15 58.35 22.16
N GLU A 582 49.68 57.39 21.40
CA GLU A 582 51.12 57.06 21.35
C GLU A 582 51.92 58.00 20.43
N ALA A 583 51.27 58.73 19.52
CA ALA A 583 51.88 59.73 18.63
C ALA A 583 51.70 61.19 19.12
N GLU A 584 50.86 61.40 20.13
CA GLU A 584 50.65 62.68 20.85
C GLU A 584 51.48 62.75 22.16
N ARG A 585 52.39 61.79 22.38
CA ARG A 585 53.30 61.65 23.54
C ARG A 585 54.77 61.73 23.13
#